data_AF-A0A7V0TZ33-F1
#
_entry.id   AF-A0A7V0TZ33-F1
#
_cell.length_a   1.000
_cell.length_b   1.000
_cell.length_c   1.000
_cell.angle_alpha   90.00
_cell.angle_beta   90.00
_cell.angle_gamma   90.00
#
_symmetry.space_group_name_H-M   'P 1'
#
loop_
_entity.id
_entity.type
_entity.pdbx_description
1 polymer ?
#
loop_
_entity_poly.entity_id
_entity_poly.type
_entity_poly.pdbx_seq_one_letter_code
_entity_poly.pdbx_strand_id
1 'polypeptide(L)' 'MKWLVLFGGNLLGFLIVKYNVQIVRTFGRISWAERKLGPAGTYTFYKLLGILLSVGSFLFFTGQLQNIVGSIAGLFFTK' A
#
# COMPACT_ATOMS: atom_id res chain seq x y z
N MET A 1 7.76 -14.96 -12.29
CA MET A 1 7.04 -14.57 -11.05
C MET A 1 7.01 -13.05 -10.82
N LYS A 2 8.13 -12.31 -10.85
CA LYS A 2 8.17 -10.85 -10.60
C LYS A 2 7.20 -10.02 -11.46
N TRP A 3 7.07 -10.35 -12.75
CA TRP A 3 6.13 -9.68 -13.66
C TRP A 3 4.66 -9.82 -13.22
N LEU A 4 4.24 -11.00 -12.72
CA LEU A 4 2.88 -11.19 -12.21
C LEU A 4 2.61 -10.33 -10.98
N VAL A 5 3.60 -10.20 -10.09
CA VAL A 5 3.50 -9.32 -8.91
C VAL A 5 3.42 -7.86 -9.34
N LEU A 6 4.22 -7.44 -10.34
CA LEU A 6 4.18 -6.08 -10.84
C LEU A 6 2.81 -5.72 -11.43
N PHE A 7 2.34 -6.52 -12.39
CA PHE A 7 1.08 -6.25 -13.09
C PHE A 7 -0.13 -6.46 -12.17
N GLY A 8 -0.17 -7.56 -11.42
CA GLY A 8 -1.25 -7.86 -10.48
C GLY A 8 -1.33 -6.84 -9.35
N GLY A 9 -0.19 -6.50 -8.75
CA GLY A 9 -0.13 -5.54 -7.66
C GLY A 9 -0.45 -4.11 -8.09
N ASN A 10 -0.01 -3.67 -9.27
CA ASN A 10 -0.41 -2.36 -9.81
C ASN A 10 -1.88 -2.32 -10.20
N LEU A 11 -2.41 -3.38 -10.79
CA LEU A 11 -3.83 -3.46 -11.13
C LEU A 11 -4.68 -3.38 -9.85
N LEU A 12 -4.34 -4.15 -8.82
CA LEU A 12 -5.02 -4.11 -7.53
C LEU A 12 -4.90 -2.74 -6.86
N GLY A 13 -3.70 -2.17 -6.81
CA GLY A 13 -3.46 -0.83 -6.24
C GLY A 13 -4.29 0.24 -6.94
N PHE A 14 -4.35 0.21 -8.28
CA PHE A 14 -5.17 1.09 -9.08
C PHE A 14 -6.68 0.90 -8.80
N LEU A 15 -7.15 -0.34 -8.72
CA LEU A 15 -8.55 -0.63 -8.42
C LEU A 15 -8.95 -0.12 -7.03
N ILE A 16 -8.07 -0.26 -6.03
CA ILE A 16 -8.32 0.27 -4.68
C ILE A 16 -8.43 1.79 -4.69
N VAL A 17 -7.53 2.48 -5.42
CA VAL A 17 -7.59 3.94 -5.55
C VAL A 17 -8.86 4.37 -6.30
N LYS A 18 -9.21 3.70 -7.40
CA LYS A 18 -10.35 4.06 -8.25
C LYS A 18 -11.69 3.78 -7.58
N TYR A 19 -11.83 2.63 -6.91
CA TYR A 19 -13.07 2.15 -6.32
C TYR A 19 -13.13 2.34 -4.80
N ASN A 20 -12.32 3.24 -4.23
CA ASN A 20 -12.30 3.51 -2.80
C ASN A 20 -13.70 3.81 -2.22
N VAL A 21 -14.58 4.47 -2.98
CA VAL A 21 -15.93 4.83 -2.51
C VAL A 21 -16.81 3.60 -2.37
N GLN A 22 -16.75 2.71 -3.36
CA GLN A 22 -17.47 1.44 -3.37
C GLN A 22 -16.95 0.54 -2.24
N ILE A 23 -15.63 0.49 -2.03
CA ILE A 23 -15.01 -0.24 -0.93
C ILE A 23 -15.54 0.28 0.41
N VAL A 24 -15.53 1.59 0.64
CA VAL A 24 -16.05 2.20 1.89
C VAL A 24 -17.55 1.96 2.05
N ARG A 25 -18.33 1.93 0.96
CA ARG A 25 -19.76 1.62 1.02
C ARG A 25 -20.04 0.17 1.40
N THR A 26 -19.20 -0.77 0.96
CA THR A 26 -19.36 -2.19 1.26
C THR A 26 -18.83 -2.55 2.65
N PHE A 27 -17.67 -2.03 3.05
CA PHE A 27 -17.01 -2.40 4.31
C PHE A 27 -17.27 -1.41 5.45
N GLY A 28 -17.85 -0.25 5.17
CA GLY A 28 -18.07 0.82 6.14
C GLY A 28 -16.85 1.72 6.33
N ARG A 29 -16.98 2.67 7.26
CA ARG A 29 -15.92 3.63 7.60
C ARG A 29 -15.01 3.07 8.70
N ILE A 30 -13.70 3.27 8.55
CA ILE A 30 -12.71 2.81 9.52
C ILE A 30 -12.54 3.88 10.59
N SER A 31 -12.95 3.56 11.83
CA SER A 31 -12.94 4.53 12.94
C SER A 31 -11.54 5.05 13.28
N TRP A 32 -10.49 4.21 13.16
CA TRP A 32 -9.10 4.65 13.33
C TRP A 32 -8.68 5.68 12.28
N ALA A 33 -9.08 5.47 11.01
CA ALA A 33 -8.72 6.34 9.91
C ALA A 33 -9.39 7.70 10.04
N GLU A 34 -10.69 7.74 10.40
CA GLU A 34 -11.38 9.01 10.65
C GLU A 34 -10.76 9.79 11.83
N ARG A 35 -10.32 9.10 12.90
CA ARG A 35 -9.68 9.77 14.05
C ARG A 35 -8.28 10.30 13.77
N LYS A 36 -7.50 9.64 12.90
CA LYS A 36 -6.10 9.98 12.64
C LYS A 36 -5.89 10.84 11.41
N LEU A 37 -6.67 10.61 10.35
CA LEU A 37 -6.55 11.32 9.07
C LEU A 37 -7.60 12.42 8.91
N GLY A 38 -8.52 12.55 9.87
CA GLY A 38 -9.55 13.58 9.88
C GLY A 38 -10.82 13.19 9.12
N PRO A 39 -11.69 14.17 8.81
CA PRO A 39 -12.95 13.93 8.11
C PRO A 39 -12.75 13.22 6.77
N ALA A 40 -13.51 12.14 6.54
CA ALA A 40 -13.37 11.28 5.36
C ALA A 40 -12.01 10.55 5.29
N GLY A 41 -11.32 10.42 6.42
CA GLY A 41 -10.03 9.77 6.55
C GLY A 41 -10.01 8.33 6.04
N THR A 42 -11.13 7.63 6.09
CA THR A 42 -11.24 6.27 5.52
C THR A 42 -10.95 6.25 4.01
N TYR A 43 -11.45 7.23 3.26
CA TYR A 43 -11.22 7.29 1.82
C TYR A 43 -9.75 7.58 1.51
N THR A 44 -9.15 8.50 2.27
CA THR A 44 -7.72 8.82 2.20
C THR A 44 -6.87 7.60 2.55
N PHE A 45 -7.27 6.83 3.56
CA PHE A 45 -6.60 5.59 3.94
C PHE A 45 -6.58 4.58 2.80
N TYR A 46 -7.72 4.30 2.16
CA TYR A 46 -7.75 3.37 1.03
C TYR A 46 -6.94 3.87 -0.17
N LYS A 47 -6.95 5.17 -0.46
CA LYS A 47 -6.09 5.74 -1.50
C LYS A 47 -4.61 5.56 -1.18
N LEU A 48 -4.19 5.87 0.04
CA LEU A 48 -2.81 5.68 0.49
C LEU A 48 -2.40 4.21 0.41
N LEU A 49 -3.27 3.30 0.83
CA LEU A 49 -3.05 1.85 0.76
C LEU A 49 -2.85 1.39 -0.69
N GLY A 50 -3.70 1.85 -1.62
CA GLY A 50 -3.59 1.50 -3.03
C GLY A 50 -2.30 2.05 -3.67
N ILE A 51 -1.91 3.28 -3.35
CA ILE A 51 -0.64 3.87 -3.80
C ILE A 51 0.55 3.09 -3.24
N LEU A 52 0.55 2.77 -1.94
CA LEU A 52 1.58 1.95 -1.29
C LEU A 52 1.73 0.59 -1.96
N LEU A 53 0.61 -0.06 -2.31
CA LEU A 53 0.63 -1.35 -2.99
C LEU A 53 1.23 -1.24 -4.40
N SER A 54 0.86 -0.22 -5.17
CA SER A 54 1.44 0.04 -6.50
C SER A 54 2.95 0.30 -6.41
N VAL A 55 3.37 1.21 -5.54
CA VAL A 55 4.80 1.55 -5.33
C VAL A 55 5.57 0.33 -4.81
N GLY A 56 5.03 -0.40 -3.84
CA GLY A 56 5.63 -1.62 -3.32
C GLY A 56 5.82 -2.71 -4.38
N SER A 57 4.85 -2.84 -5.31
CA SER A 57 4.94 -3.77 -6.43
C SER A 57 6.07 -3.39 -7.39
N PHE A 58 6.27 -2.10 -7.65
CA PHE A 58 7.43 -1.61 -8.40
C PHE A 58 8.76 -1.87 -7.68
N LEU A 59 8.83 -1.61 -6.36
CA LEU A 59 10.04 -1.85 -5.56
C LEU A 59 10.41 -3.34 -5.48
N PHE A 60 9.42 -4.22 -5.42
CA PHE A 60 9.64 -5.66 -5.47
C PHE A 60 10.15 -6.11 -6.84
N PHE A 61 9.60 -5.54 -7.90
CA PHE A 61 10.02 -5.84 -9.26
C PHE A 61 11.47 -5.44 -9.53
N THR A 62 11.88 -4.24 -9.12
CA THR A 62 13.25 -3.73 -9.28
C THR A 62 14.27 -4.40 -8.35
N GLY A 63 13.83 -5.23 -7.41
CA GLY A 63 14.70 -5.86 -6.40
C GLY A 63 15.19 -4.88 -5.32
N GLN A 64 14.83 -3.60 -5.40
CA GLN A 64 15.23 -2.58 -4.42
C GLN A 64 14.65 -2.84 -3.05
N LEU A 65 13.50 -3.52 -2.97
CA LEU A 65 12.91 -3.92 -1.70
C LEU A 65 13.87 -4.75 -0.83
N GLN A 66 14.62 -5.67 -1.44
CA GLN A 66 15.58 -6.52 -0.72
C GLN A 66 16.78 -5.71 -0.22
N ASN A 67 17.26 -4.75 -1.02
CA ASN A 67 18.35 -3.87 -0.64
C ASN A 67 17.95 -3.00 0.57
N ILE A 68 16.77 -2.36 0.50
CA ILE A 68 16.26 -1.50 1.57
C ILE A 68 16.05 -2.29 2.86
N VAL A 69 15.36 -3.44 2.78
CA VAL A 69 15.10 -4.28 3.96
C VAL A 69 16.40 -4.82 4.55
N GLY A 70 17.35 -5.24 3.72
CA GLY A 70 18.68 -5.68 4.16
C GLY A 70 19.45 -4.57 4.88
N SER A 71 19.45 -3.35 4.35
CA SER A 71 20.09 -2.20 5.00
C SER A 71 19.44 -1.84 6.33
N ILE A 72 18.11 -1.85 6.41
CA ILE A 72 17.38 -1.57 7.65
C ILE A 72 17.64 -2.67 8.68
N ALA A 73 17.56 -3.94 8.28
CA ALA A 73 17.84 -5.06 9.18
C ALA A 73 19.29 -4.99 9.71
N GLY A 74 20.26 -4.68 8.85
CA GLY A 74 21.65 -4.48 9.26
C GLY A 74 21.80 -3.44 10.37
N LEU A 75 21.05 -2.33 10.34
CA LEU A 75 21.10 -1.32 11.41
C LEU A 75 20.64 -1.83 12.78
N PHE A 76 19.79 -2.86 12.83
CA PHE A 76 19.30 -3.45 14.08
C PHE A 76 20.14 -4.65 14.55
N PHE A 77 20.79 -5.36 13.62
CA PHE A 77 21.60 -6.56 13.92
C PHE A 77 23.12 -6.32 13.96
N THR A 78 23.60 -5.13 13.56
CA THR A 78 25.02 -4.72 13.68
C THR A 78 25.31 -3.89 14.94
N LYS A 79 24.40 -3.90 15.92
CA LYS A 79 24.70 -3.48 17.30
C LYS A 79 24.90 -4.68 18.20
#